data_AF-A0A0D1WM51-F1
#
_entry.id   AF-A0A0D1WM51-F1
#
_cell.length_a   1.000
_cell.length_b   1.000
_cell.length_c   1.000
_cell.angle_alpha   90.00
_cell.angle_beta   90.00
_cell.angle_gamma   90.00
#
_symmetry.space_group_name_H-M   'P 1'
#
loop_
_entity.id
_entity.type
_entity.pdbx_description
1 polymer ?
#
loop_
_entity_poly.entity_id
_entity_poly.type
_entity_poly.pdbx_seq_one_letter_code
_entity_poly.pdbx_strand_id
1 'polypeptide(L)'
;MSGSCRIENPVLFICDIQEKFRSAIWEYEKVISTTQKLVKAATILKMPIFVTTQNAARLGPTVSEIESMLPKSGAGGAPAPRTVDKTLFSMMVPELVSQLPTTPATSPATPSRLSVILVGIETHICVTQTTLDLLRLGHKVYLVADGVSSCNELERPIALRRLAREGAVVTTSEGLLFELLGDAKSENFRAVSGLVKDTKDRTRDAVATLGKL
;
A
#
# COMPACT_ATOMS: atom_id res chain seq x y z
N MET A 1 -20.18 -20.99 10.04
CA MET A 1 -20.05 -19.79 9.17
C MET A 1 -18.57 -19.41 9.20
N SER A 2 -17.84 -19.71 8.13
CA SER A 2 -16.49 -19.15 7.94
C SER A 2 -16.63 -17.63 8.00
N GLY A 3 -15.97 -16.97 8.96
CA GLY A 3 -16.05 -15.53 9.09
C GLY A 3 -15.51 -14.89 7.82
N SER A 4 -16.38 -14.29 7.01
CA SER A 4 -15.96 -13.60 5.78
C SER A 4 -14.93 -12.53 6.15
N CYS A 5 -13.79 -12.52 5.47
CA CYS A 5 -12.80 -11.45 5.63
C CYS A 5 -13.45 -10.10 5.35
N ARG A 6 -13.21 -9.10 6.20
CA ARG A 6 -13.82 -7.76 6.10
C ARG A 6 -13.33 -6.98 4.88
N ILE A 7 -12.10 -7.24 4.45
CA ILE A 7 -11.44 -6.57 3.33
C ILE A 7 -11.47 -7.52 2.14
N GLU A 8 -12.45 -7.30 1.26
CA GLU A 8 -12.62 -8.07 0.04
C GLU A 8 -11.75 -7.51 -1.09
N ASN A 9 -11.22 -8.40 -1.94
CA ASN A 9 -10.38 -8.09 -3.09
C ASN A 9 -9.20 -7.14 -2.77
N PRO A 10 -8.36 -7.46 -1.76
CA PRO A 10 -7.25 -6.61 -1.37
C PRO A 10 -6.15 -6.60 -2.44
N VAL A 11 -5.64 -5.40 -2.75
CA VAL A 11 -4.47 -5.18 -3.61
C VAL A 11 -3.51 -4.21 -2.93
N LEU A 12 -2.20 -4.42 -3.09
CA LEU A 12 -1.17 -3.54 -2.55
C LEU A 12 -0.65 -2.59 -3.64
N PHE A 13 -0.71 -1.29 -3.38
CA PHE A 13 -0.14 -0.24 -4.22
C PHE A 13 1.07 0.38 -3.52
N ILE A 14 2.20 0.42 -4.23
CA ILE A 14 3.48 0.99 -3.79
C ILE A 14 3.77 2.20 -4.67
N CYS A 15 3.58 3.39 -4.10
CA CYS A 15 3.67 4.66 -4.80
C CYS A 15 5.09 5.24 -4.71
N ASP A 16 5.84 5.16 -5.81
CA ASP A 16 7.02 6.01 -6.10
C ASP A 16 8.15 5.98 -5.04
N ILE A 17 8.37 4.86 -4.36
CA ILE A 17 9.47 4.70 -3.37
C ILE A 17 10.81 4.50 -4.12
N GLN A 18 11.38 5.60 -4.62
CA GLN A 18 12.58 5.59 -5.48
C GLN A 18 13.88 6.02 -4.77
N GLU A 19 15.01 5.62 -5.35
CA GLU A 19 16.35 5.84 -4.79
C GLU A 19 16.70 7.33 -4.55
N LYS A 20 16.33 8.26 -5.44
CA LYS A 20 16.71 9.67 -5.27
C LYS A 20 15.94 10.41 -4.17
N PHE A 21 14.90 9.82 -3.60
CA PHE A 21 14.13 10.42 -2.51
C PHE A 21 14.72 10.18 -1.12
N ARG A 22 15.76 9.34 -0.98
CA ARG A 22 16.34 8.95 0.32
C ARG A 22 16.71 10.12 1.23
N SER A 23 17.27 11.19 0.66
CA SER A 23 17.69 12.38 1.42
C SER A 23 16.60 13.46 1.51
N ALA A 24 15.52 13.34 0.74
CA ALA A 24 14.51 14.37 0.61
C ALA A 24 13.26 14.07 1.46
N ILE A 25 12.93 12.79 1.66
CA ILE A 25 11.72 12.40 2.39
C ILE A 25 12.01 12.26 3.87
N TRP A 26 11.17 12.90 4.69
CA TRP A 26 11.24 12.76 6.13
C TRP A 26 10.99 11.30 6.54
N GLU A 27 11.91 10.72 7.32
CA GLU A 27 11.78 9.38 7.87
C GLU A 27 11.59 8.28 6.80
N TYR A 28 12.25 8.43 5.65
CA TYR A 28 12.08 7.56 4.48
C TYR A 28 12.34 6.07 4.77
N GLU A 29 13.34 5.75 5.59
CA GLU A 29 13.66 4.37 5.97
C GLU A 29 12.49 3.68 6.68
N LYS A 30 11.67 4.43 7.42
CA LYS A 30 10.46 3.89 8.07
C LYS A 30 9.42 3.51 7.00
N VAL A 31 9.24 4.34 5.96
CA VAL A 31 8.38 4.03 4.80
C VAL A 31 8.84 2.76 4.08
N ILE A 32 10.14 2.61 3.84
CA ILE A 32 10.73 1.41 3.23
C ILE A 32 10.44 0.19 4.10
N SER A 33 10.73 0.27 5.40
CA SER A 33 10.57 -0.87 6.32
C SER A 33 9.11 -1.34 6.44
N THR A 34 8.15 -0.39 6.50
CA THR A 34 6.72 -0.70 6.50
C THR A 34 6.30 -1.31 5.17
N THR A 35 6.82 -0.81 4.05
CA THR A 35 6.52 -1.37 2.72
C THR A 35 7.07 -2.79 2.58
N GLN A 36 8.28 -3.08 3.08
CA GLN A 36 8.83 -4.44 3.12
C GLN A 36 7.94 -5.40 3.91
N LYS A 37 7.42 -4.96 5.07
CA LYS A 37 6.46 -5.74 5.86
C LYS A 37 5.20 -6.05 5.04
N LEU A 38 4.64 -5.06 4.35
CA LEU A 38 3.44 -5.26 3.52
C LEU A 38 3.69 -6.10 2.27
N VAL A 39 4.86 -6.04 1.64
CA VAL A 39 5.23 -6.92 0.51
C VAL A 39 5.30 -8.38 0.97
N LYS A 40 5.88 -8.65 2.14
CA LYS A 40 5.89 -10.00 2.74
C LYS A 40 4.48 -10.49 3.03
N ALA A 41 3.66 -9.64 3.65
CA ALA A 41 2.28 -9.97 3.94
C ALA A 41 1.44 -10.20 2.68
N ALA A 42 1.58 -9.34 1.66
CA ALA A 42 0.91 -9.49 0.38
C ALA A 42 1.30 -10.82 -0.30
N THR A 43 2.56 -11.22 -0.21
CA THR A 43 3.01 -12.54 -0.70
C THR A 43 2.36 -13.69 0.08
N ILE A 44 2.32 -13.63 1.41
CA ILE A 44 1.67 -14.65 2.27
C ILE A 44 0.18 -14.77 1.92
N LEU A 45 -0.49 -13.63 1.76
CA LEU A 45 -1.93 -13.52 1.50
C LEU A 45 -2.28 -13.61 0.01
N LYS A 46 -1.29 -13.83 -0.87
CA LYS A 46 -1.44 -13.92 -2.34
C LYS A 46 -2.14 -12.71 -2.97
N MET A 47 -1.90 -11.53 -2.42
CA MET A 47 -2.44 -10.27 -2.92
C MET A 47 -1.67 -9.79 -4.16
N PRO A 48 -2.35 -9.24 -5.18
CA PRO A 48 -1.69 -8.52 -6.27
C PRO A 48 -0.92 -7.30 -5.75
N ILE A 49 0.26 -7.06 -6.32
CA ILE A 49 1.13 -5.92 -6.00
C ILE A 49 1.34 -5.05 -7.23
N PHE A 50 1.07 -3.76 -7.11
CA PHE A 50 1.28 -2.73 -8.12
C PHE A 50 2.30 -1.73 -7.60
N VAL A 51 3.29 -1.40 -8.43
CA VAL A 51 4.39 -0.51 -8.11
C VAL A 51 4.47 0.56 -9.18
N THR A 52 4.66 1.81 -8.78
CA THR A 52 4.99 2.87 -9.74
C THR A 52 6.30 3.54 -9.40
N THR A 53 6.92 4.10 -10.43
CA THR A 53 7.98 5.11 -10.30
C THR A 53 7.51 6.40 -10.95
N GLN A 54 7.88 7.54 -10.36
CA GLN A 54 7.70 8.84 -10.99
C GLN A 54 8.97 9.18 -11.75
N ASN A 55 8.91 9.26 -13.09
CA ASN A 55 10.03 9.64 -13.96
C ASN A 55 11.36 8.98 -13.54
N ALA A 56 11.44 7.65 -13.65
CA ALA A 56 12.58 6.86 -13.17
C ALA A 56 13.92 7.31 -13.77
N ALA A 57 13.92 7.78 -15.01
CA ALA A 57 15.12 8.34 -15.64
C ALA A 57 15.72 9.51 -14.84
N ARG A 58 14.86 10.34 -14.21
CA ARG A 58 15.30 11.48 -13.39
C ARG A 58 15.38 11.17 -11.91
N LEU A 59 14.46 10.37 -11.36
CA LEU A 59 14.30 10.14 -9.92
C LEU A 59 14.83 8.77 -9.44
N GLY A 60 15.39 7.98 -10.35
CA GLY A 60 15.95 6.67 -10.07
C GLY A 60 14.90 5.56 -10.03
N PRO A 61 15.34 4.29 -9.93
CA PRO A 61 14.44 3.15 -9.81
C PRO A 61 13.79 3.11 -8.41
N THR A 62 12.84 2.20 -8.24
CA THR A 62 12.37 1.78 -6.91
C THR A 62 13.56 1.33 -6.05
N VAL A 63 13.50 1.57 -4.75
CA VAL A 63 14.59 1.17 -3.83
C VAL A 63 14.84 -0.34 -3.86
N SER A 64 16.12 -0.71 -3.85
CA SER A 64 16.56 -2.11 -3.96
C SER A 64 15.99 -3.04 -2.88
N GLU A 65 15.73 -2.49 -1.69
CA GLU A 65 15.18 -3.15 -0.50
C GLU A 65 13.74 -3.64 -0.72
N ILE A 66 13.00 -2.99 -1.62
CA ILE A 66 11.66 -3.39 -2.01
C ILE A 66 11.73 -4.23 -3.28
N GLU A 67 12.48 -3.78 -4.29
CA GLU A 67 12.57 -4.46 -5.59
C GLU A 67 13.03 -5.92 -5.45
N SER A 68 14.05 -6.18 -4.62
CA SER A 68 14.57 -7.53 -4.36
C SER A 68 13.58 -8.46 -3.65
N MET A 69 12.55 -7.90 -3.01
CA MET A 69 11.52 -8.65 -2.27
C MET A 69 10.26 -8.91 -3.08
N LEU A 70 10.09 -8.23 -4.21
CA LEU A 70 8.94 -8.41 -5.07
C LEU A 70 8.93 -9.87 -5.59
N PRO A 71 7.79 -10.57 -5.53
CA PRO A 71 7.72 -11.96 -5.93
C PRO A 71 8.07 -12.09 -7.42
N LYS A 72 9.05 -12.95 -7.73
CA LYS A 72 9.36 -13.30 -9.12
C LYS A 72 8.17 -14.05 -9.70
N SER A 73 7.80 -13.76 -10.95
CA SER A 73 6.60 -14.26 -11.63
C SER A 73 6.27 -15.72 -11.28
N GLY A 74 5.11 -15.94 -10.64
CA GLY A 74 4.58 -17.27 -10.37
C GLY A 74 5.05 -17.97 -9.08
N ALA A 75 5.91 -17.34 -8.26
CA ALA A 75 6.28 -17.91 -6.96
C ALA A 75 5.10 -17.87 -5.96
N GLY A 76 4.71 -19.03 -5.41
CA GLY A 76 3.72 -19.12 -4.32
C GLY A 76 2.24 -18.91 -4.73
N GLY A 77 1.95 -18.86 -6.04
CA GLY A 77 0.58 -18.68 -6.56
C GLY A 77 0.06 -17.24 -6.54
N ALA A 78 0.89 -16.26 -6.17
CA ALA A 78 0.57 -14.84 -6.30
C ALA A 78 0.83 -14.33 -7.73
N PRO A 79 0.03 -13.40 -8.28
CA PRO A 79 0.31 -12.77 -9.56
C PRO A 79 1.67 -12.06 -9.57
N ALA A 80 2.31 -12.02 -10.75
CA ALA A 80 3.53 -11.23 -10.91
C ALA A 80 3.25 -9.75 -10.58
N PRO A 81 4.15 -9.07 -9.86
CA PRO A 81 4.02 -7.66 -9.54
C PRO A 81 4.04 -6.84 -10.83
N ARG A 82 3.25 -5.77 -10.87
CA ARG A 82 3.13 -4.87 -12.01
C ARG A 82 3.85 -3.58 -11.70
N THR A 83 4.88 -3.26 -12.47
CA THR A 83 5.66 -2.03 -12.30
C THR A 83 5.45 -1.11 -13.49
N VAL A 84 5.11 0.16 -13.24
CA VAL A 84 4.84 1.15 -14.28
C VAL A 84 5.58 2.46 -13.97
N ASP A 85 6.38 2.96 -14.92
CA ASP A 85 6.93 4.32 -14.82
C ASP A 85 5.92 5.34 -15.33
N LYS A 86 5.77 6.46 -14.63
CA LYS A 86 4.77 7.48 -14.94
C LYS A 86 5.30 8.89 -14.77
N THR A 87 4.63 9.83 -15.45
CA THR A 87 4.77 11.27 -15.24
C THR A 87 3.54 11.88 -14.56
N LEU A 88 2.38 11.23 -14.66
CA LEU A 88 1.18 11.59 -13.90
C LEU A 88 1.43 11.33 -12.41
N PHE A 89 1.02 12.26 -11.53
CA PHE A 89 1.20 12.09 -10.09
C PHE A 89 0.38 10.90 -9.55
N SER A 90 -0.88 10.78 -9.96
CA SER A 90 -1.71 9.62 -9.64
C SER A 90 -1.15 8.32 -10.25
N MET A 91 -1.17 7.21 -9.51
CA MET A 91 -0.85 5.87 -10.01
C MET A 91 -1.86 5.38 -11.06
N MET A 92 -3.02 6.04 -11.18
CA MET A 92 -4.12 5.65 -12.06
C MET A 92 -3.88 6.02 -13.54
N VAL A 93 -2.70 5.68 -14.05
CA VAL A 93 -2.37 5.77 -15.46
C VAL A 93 -3.02 4.64 -16.25
N PRO A 94 -3.35 4.82 -17.55
CA PRO A 94 -4.03 3.81 -18.35
C PRO A 94 -3.37 2.43 -18.33
N GLU A 95 -2.03 2.39 -18.35
CA GLU A 95 -1.26 1.14 -18.29
C GLU A 95 -1.54 0.34 -17.01
N LEU A 96 -1.50 1.00 -15.84
CA LEU A 96 -1.79 0.36 -14.56
C LEU A 96 -3.29 -0.01 -14.45
N VAL A 97 -4.19 0.89 -14.85
CA VAL A 97 -5.65 0.67 -14.82
C VAL A 97 -6.04 -0.55 -15.65
N SER A 98 -5.44 -0.73 -16.82
CA SER A 98 -5.69 -1.88 -17.71
C SER A 98 -5.32 -3.24 -17.10
N GLN A 99 -4.50 -3.24 -16.06
CA GLN A 99 -3.99 -4.43 -15.38
C GLN A 99 -4.68 -4.69 -14.04
N LEU A 100 -5.60 -3.82 -13.61
CA LEU A 100 -6.34 -4.03 -12.37
C LEU A 100 -7.22 -5.27 -12.45
N PRO A 101 -7.34 -6.05 -11.37
CA PRO A 101 -8.19 -7.23 -11.37
C PRO A 101 -9.65 -6.80 -11.61
N THR A 102 -10.23 -7.29 -12.70
CA THR A 102 -11.67 -7.24 -12.92
C THR A 102 -12.30 -8.38 -12.13
N THR A 103 -12.87 -8.08 -10.98
CA THR A 103 -13.73 -9.06 -10.31
C THR A 103 -15.07 -9.15 -11.05
N PRO A 104 -15.63 -10.36 -11.24
CA PRO A 104 -16.99 -10.47 -11.74
C PRO A 104 -17.92 -9.73 -10.78
N ALA A 105 -18.77 -8.86 -11.30
CA ALA A 105 -19.78 -8.20 -10.48
C ALA A 105 -20.60 -9.28 -9.76
N THR A 106 -20.56 -9.30 -8.42
CA THR A 106 -21.34 -10.24 -7.60
C THR A 106 -22.85 -9.98 -7.70
N SER A 107 -23.24 -8.83 -8.23
CA SER A 107 -24.59 -8.44 -8.60
C SER A 107 -24.54 -7.25 -9.56
N PRO A 108 -25.51 -7.08 -10.48
CA PRO A 108 -25.64 -5.88 -11.33
C PRO A 108 -25.72 -4.55 -10.54
N ALA A 109 -25.96 -4.58 -9.22
CA ALA A 109 -26.00 -3.41 -8.35
C ALA A 109 -24.66 -3.05 -7.65
N THR A 110 -23.62 -3.88 -7.78
CA THR A 110 -22.32 -3.65 -7.12
C THR A 110 -21.18 -3.75 -8.12
N PRO A 111 -20.57 -2.62 -8.54
CA PRO A 111 -19.39 -2.65 -9.39
C PRO A 111 -18.23 -3.37 -8.67
N SER A 112 -17.33 -3.95 -9.47
CA SER A 112 -16.11 -4.62 -9.01
C SER A 112 -15.24 -3.67 -8.18
N ARG A 113 -15.38 -3.78 -6.86
CA ARG A 113 -14.67 -2.91 -5.91
C ARG A 113 -13.41 -3.60 -5.42
N LEU A 114 -12.27 -2.96 -5.66
CA LEU A 114 -11.01 -3.30 -5.01
C LEU A 114 -10.90 -2.63 -3.64
N SER A 115 -10.19 -3.29 -2.74
CA SER A 115 -9.69 -2.72 -1.49
C SER A 115 -8.21 -2.40 -1.68
N VAL A 116 -7.89 -1.15 -1.99
CA VAL A 116 -6.52 -0.71 -2.28
C VAL A 116 -5.81 -0.34 -1.00
N ILE A 117 -4.76 -1.08 -0.67
CA ILE A 117 -3.83 -0.79 0.41
C ILE A 117 -2.71 0.05 -0.18
N LEU A 118 -2.57 1.29 0.28
CA LEU A 118 -1.66 2.27 -0.33
C LEU A 118 -0.53 2.66 0.63
N VAL A 119 0.70 2.53 0.14
CA VAL A 119 1.95 3.00 0.76
C VAL A 119 2.80 3.79 -0.25
N GLY A 120 3.77 4.53 0.26
CA GLY A 120 4.76 5.24 -0.53
C GLY A 120 4.72 6.76 -0.37
N ILE A 121 5.15 7.46 -1.41
CA ILE A 121 5.43 8.89 -1.39
C ILE A 121 4.93 9.59 -2.66
N GLU A 122 4.73 10.91 -2.65
CA GLU A 122 4.62 11.75 -1.47
C GLU A 122 3.17 11.77 -0.96
N THR A 123 2.99 11.78 0.36
CA THR A 123 1.65 11.71 1.00
C THR A 123 0.72 12.80 0.43
N HIS A 124 1.24 14.02 0.28
CA HIS A 124 0.47 15.19 -0.18
C HIS A 124 0.39 15.35 -1.71
N ILE A 125 1.13 14.55 -2.49
CA ILE A 125 1.17 14.64 -3.97
C ILE A 125 0.63 13.35 -4.59
N CYS A 126 1.50 12.38 -4.91
CA CYS A 126 1.15 11.18 -5.66
C CYS A 126 0.17 10.30 -4.89
N VAL A 127 0.40 10.11 -3.59
CA VAL A 127 -0.49 9.32 -2.72
C VAL A 127 -1.86 9.98 -2.60
N THR A 128 -1.91 11.31 -2.42
CA THR A 128 -3.17 12.06 -2.36
C THR A 128 -3.95 11.95 -3.66
N GLN A 129 -3.33 12.22 -4.81
CA GLN A 129 -4.02 12.17 -6.11
C GLN A 129 -4.47 10.75 -6.45
N THR A 130 -3.64 9.75 -6.18
CA THR A 130 -4.01 8.34 -6.34
C THR A 130 -5.22 7.99 -5.48
N THR A 131 -5.22 8.39 -4.21
CA THR A 131 -6.34 8.13 -3.29
C THR A 131 -7.64 8.76 -3.80
N LEU A 132 -7.60 10.03 -4.21
CA LEU A 132 -8.79 10.74 -4.70
C LEU A 132 -9.35 10.10 -5.97
N ASP A 133 -8.50 9.67 -6.90
CA ASP A 133 -8.93 9.00 -8.12
C ASP A 133 -9.53 7.62 -7.83
N LEU A 134 -8.91 6.83 -6.95
CA LEU A 134 -9.42 5.54 -6.51
C LEU A 134 -10.80 5.67 -5.84
N LEU A 135 -10.98 6.66 -4.96
CA LEU A 135 -12.26 6.94 -4.32
C LEU A 135 -13.33 7.37 -5.35
N ARG A 136 -12.96 8.22 -6.31
CA ARG A 136 -13.85 8.63 -7.42
C ARG A 136 -14.30 7.44 -8.28
N LEU A 137 -13.41 6.46 -8.46
CA LEU A 137 -13.70 5.20 -9.16
C LEU A 137 -14.50 4.19 -8.30
N GLY A 138 -14.83 4.53 -7.05
CA GLY A 138 -15.64 3.71 -6.16
C GLY A 138 -14.88 2.59 -5.45
N HIS A 139 -13.55 2.59 -5.51
CA HIS A 139 -12.69 1.68 -4.74
C HIS A 139 -12.64 2.07 -3.26
N LYS A 140 -12.35 1.11 -2.39
CA LYS A 140 -12.00 1.38 -0.98
C LYS A 140 -10.50 1.61 -0.89
N VAL A 141 -10.08 2.65 -0.18
CA VAL A 141 -8.65 2.94 0.02
C VAL A 141 -8.31 2.81 1.51
N TYR A 142 -7.32 1.98 1.80
CA TYR A 142 -6.70 1.83 3.12
C TYR A 142 -5.31 2.48 3.05
N LEU A 143 -5.21 3.69 3.59
CA LEU A 143 -3.98 4.46 3.59
C LEU A 143 -3.18 4.12 4.84
N VAL A 144 -2.01 3.51 4.65
CA VAL A 144 -1.17 3.01 5.75
C VAL A 144 -0.28 4.13 6.25
N ALA A 145 -0.68 4.76 7.36
CA ALA A 145 -0.05 5.99 7.87
C ALA A 145 1.44 5.81 8.20
N ASP A 146 1.83 4.68 8.80
CA ASP A 146 3.23 4.31 9.09
C ASP A 146 4.01 3.85 7.84
N GLY A 147 3.37 3.83 6.66
CA GLY A 147 3.96 3.49 5.36
C GLY A 147 3.86 4.60 4.33
N VAL A 148 3.55 5.83 4.74
CA VAL A 148 3.57 7.02 3.85
C VAL A 148 4.31 8.18 4.48
N SER A 149 5.00 8.96 3.65
CA SER A 149 5.66 10.18 4.08
C SER A 149 5.73 11.25 2.98
N SER A 150 6.25 12.42 3.34
CA SER A 150 6.46 13.59 2.47
C SER A 150 7.82 14.21 2.77
N CYS A 151 8.31 15.08 1.89
CA CYS A 151 9.53 15.84 2.15
C CYS A 151 9.38 16.74 3.38
N ASN A 152 8.26 17.45 3.50
CA ASN A 152 7.94 18.26 4.68
C ASN A 152 7.11 17.44 5.67
N GLU A 153 7.64 17.23 6.88
CA GLU A 153 6.97 16.48 7.95
C GLU A 153 5.55 16.99 8.24
N LEU A 154 5.34 18.31 8.20
CA LEU A 154 4.07 18.94 8.58
C LEU A 154 2.97 18.82 7.50
N GLU A 155 3.31 18.53 6.25
CA GLU A 155 2.31 18.32 5.19
C GLU A 155 1.64 16.95 5.28
N ARG A 156 2.37 15.97 5.80
CA ARG A 156 1.88 14.59 5.98
C ARG A 156 0.58 14.51 6.81
N PRO A 157 0.48 15.08 8.04
CA PRO A 157 -0.77 15.07 8.79
C PRO A 157 -1.93 15.77 8.10
N ILE A 158 -1.65 16.86 7.39
CA ILE A 158 -2.66 17.63 6.67
C ILE A 158 -3.27 16.76 5.56
N ALA A 159 -2.42 16.09 4.77
CA ALA A 159 -2.84 15.18 3.72
C ALA A 159 -3.64 13.99 4.28
N LEU A 160 -3.15 13.32 5.34
CA LEU A 160 -3.84 12.19 5.97
C LEU A 160 -5.24 12.57 6.47
N ARG A 161 -5.37 13.69 7.21
CA ARG A 161 -6.68 14.16 7.71
C ARG A 161 -7.63 14.55 6.59
N ARG A 162 -7.12 15.15 5.51
CA ARG A 162 -7.91 15.45 4.32
C ARG A 162 -8.45 14.16 3.71
N LEU A 163 -7.58 13.20 3.41
CA LEU A 163 -7.96 11.95 2.76
C LEU A 163 -8.93 11.11 3.61
N ALA A 164 -8.80 11.16 4.93
CA ALA A 164 -9.79 10.56 5.84
C ALA A 164 -11.19 11.17 5.65
N ARG A 165 -11.30 12.50 5.51
CA ARG A 165 -12.57 13.19 5.28
C ARG A 165 -13.17 12.90 3.89
N GLU A 166 -12.32 12.63 2.92
CA GLU A 166 -12.73 12.22 1.56
C GLU A 166 -13.23 10.76 1.51
N GLY A 167 -13.04 9.99 2.59
CA GLY A 167 -13.54 8.62 2.72
C GLY A 167 -12.48 7.52 2.67
N ALA A 168 -11.18 7.86 2.65
CA ALA A 168 -10.13 6.87 2.83
C ALA A 168 -10.07 6.39 4.29
N VAL A 169 -9.81 5.10 4.49
CA VAL A 169 -9.53 4.55 5.82
C VAL A 169 -8.05 4.77 6.12
N VAL A 170 -7.74 5.72 6.99
CA VAL A 170 -6.37 5.91 7.50
C VAL A 170 -6.13 4.91 8.63
N THR A 171 -5.18 4.01 8.44
CA THR A 171 -4.88 2.91 9.37
C THR A 171 -3.37 2.75 9.55
N THR A 172 -2.93 1.73 10.29
CA THR A 172 -1.52 1.36 10.45
C THR A 172 -1.27 -0.03 9.90
N SER A 173 -0.01 -0.35 9.58
CA SER A 173 0.36 -1.63 8.98
C SER A 173 -0.06 -2.81 9.83
N GLU A 174 0.14 -2.77 11.15
CA GLU A 174 -0.25 -3.86 12.04
C GLU A 174 -1.76 -4.02 12.16
N GLY A 175 -2.49 -2.92 12.36
CA GLY A 175 -3.96 -2.95 12.46
C GLY A 175 -4.60 -3.50 11.18
N LEU A 176 -4.12 -3.05 10.02
CA LEU A 176 -4.56 -3.54 8.71
C LEU A 176 -4.32 -5.04 8.54
N LEU A 177 -3.14 -5.55 8.94
CA LEU A 177 -2.82 -6.98 8.77
C LEU A 177 -3.77 -7.89 9.55
N PHE A 178 -4.14 -7.51 10.78
CA PHE A 178 -5.12 -8.28 11.54
C PHE A 178 -6.56 -8.09 11.03
N GLU A 179 -6.89 -6.92 10.47
CA GLU A 179 -8.17 -6.70 9.80
C GLU A 179 -8.33 -7.58 8.54
N LEU A 180 -7.25 -7.75 7.76
CA LEU A 180 -7.19 -8.67 6.62
C LEU A 180 -7.39 -10.15 7.02
N LEU A 181 -6.97 -10.53 8.22
CA LEU A 181 -7.17 -11.91 8.71
C LEU A 181 -8.58 -12.13 9.24
N GLY A 182 -9.16 -11.14 9.94
CA GLY A 182 -10.49 -11.19 10.54
C GLY A 182 -10.65 -12.11 11.75
N ASP A 183 -9.94 -13.24 11.80
CA ASP A 183 -10.00 -14.25 12.88
C ASP A 183 -8.61 -14.85 13.14
N ALA A 184 -8.27 -15.08 14.41
CA ALA A 184 -7.05 -15.79 14.81
C ALA A 184 -7.03 -17.27 14.40
N LYS A 185 -8.17 -17.82 13.99
CA LYS A 185 -8.30 -19.16 13.39
C LYS A 185 -7.98 -19.20 11.89
N SER A 186 -7.69 -18.05 11.27
CA SER A 186 -7.28 -17.99 9.87
C SER A 186 -6.05 -18.87 9.62
N GLU A 187 -6.02 -19.59 8.50
CA GLU A 187 -4.89 -20.43 8.09
C GLU A 187 -3.57 -19.64 8.02
N ASN A 188 -3.66 -18.35 7.65
CA ASN A 188 -2.50 -17.46 7.50
C ASN A 188 -2.12 -16.76 8.80
N PHE A 189 -2.86 -16.95 9.91
CA PHE A 189 -2.64 -16.25 11.16
C PHE A 189 -1.21 -16.42 11.69
N ARG A 190 -0.70 -17.66 11.73
CA ARG A 190 0.65 -17.94 12.27
C ARG A 190 1.74 -17.22 11.45
N ALA A 191 1.61 -17.22 10.12
CA ALA A 191 2.57 -16.58 9.24
C ALA A 191 2.57 -15.05 9.40
N VAL A 192 1.38 -14.45 9.40
CA VAL A 192 1.23 -12.98 9.57
C VAL A 192 1.60 -12.54 10.99
N SER A 193 1.21 -13.27 12.03
CA SER A 193 1.59 -12.97 13.42
C SER A 193 3.09 -13.10 13.63
N GLY A 194 3.74 -14.10 13.03
CA GLY A 194 5.20 -14.22 13.01
C GLY A 194 5.86 -13.00 12.36
N LEU A 195 5.37 -12.58 11.19
CA LEU A 195 5.86 -11.37 10.52
C LEU A 195 5.69 -10.10 11.36
N VAL A 196 4.56 -9.93 12.04
CA VAL A 196 4.32 -8.79 12.95
C VAL A 196 5.33 -8.81 14.10
N LYS A 197 5.57 -9.99 14.69
CA LYS A 197 6.57 -10.17 15.76
C LYS A 197 7.99 -9.82 15.26
N ASP A 198 8.37 -10.31 14.08
CA ASP A 198 9.69 -10.09 13.49
C ASP A 198 9.95 -8.62 13.12
N THR A 199 8.88 -7.86 12.88
CA THR A 199 8.95 -6.45 12.49
C THR A 199 8.55 -5.48 13.61
N LYS A 200 8.41 -5.98 14.85
CA LYS A 200 7.88 -5.22 15.99
C LYS A 200 8.63 -3.91 16.25
N ASP A 201 9.96 -3.95 16.34
CA ASP A 201 10.76 -2.75 16.66
C ASP A 201 10.66 -1.70 15.56
N ARG A 202 10.77 -2.12 14.29
CA ARG A 202 10.60 -1.22 13.13
C ARG A 202 9.20 -0.61 13.08
N THR A 203 8.17 -1.41 13.40
CA THR A 203 6.78 -0.94 13.47
C THR A 203 6.60 0.09 14.58
N ARG A 204 7.16 -0.17 15.78
CA ARG A 204 7.15 0.80 16.89
C ARG A 204 7.77 2.13 16.47
N ASP A 205 8.94 2.08 15.83
CA ASP A 205 9.68 3.27 15.43
C ASP A 205 8.97 4.03 14.29
N ALA A 206 8.31 3.32 13.37
CA ALA A 206 7.45 3.88 12.34
C ALA A 206 6.20 4.55 12.93
N VAL A 207 5.50 3.90 13.84
CA VAL A 207 4.30 4.43 14.50
C VAL A 207 4.62 5.61 15.42
N ALA A 208 5.82 5.68 16.02
CA ALA A 208 6.25 6.83 16.81
C ALA A 208 6.24 8.15 16.00
N THR A 209 6.35 8.08 14.66
CA THR A 209 6.20 9.24 13.76
C THR A 209 4.77 9.78 13.68
N LEU A 210 3.77 9.02 14.16
CA LEU A 210 2.35 9.38 14.10
C LEU A 210 1.90 10.23 15.29
N GLY A 211 2.68 10.30 16.38
CA GLY A 211 2.33 11.06 17.59
C GLY A 211 2.25 12.58 17.41
N LYS A 212 2.38 13.08 16.18
CA LYS A 212 2.24 14.49 15.77
C LYS A 212 1.04 14.71 14.82
N LEU A 213 0.22 13.68 14.57
CA LEU A 213 -0.98 13.74 13.70
C LEU A 213 -2.18 14.42 14.37
#